data_AF-A0A822XIR5-F1
#
_entry.id   AF-A0A822XIR5-F1
#
_cell.length_a   1.000
_cell.length_b   1.000
_cell.length_c   1.000
_cell.angle_alpha   90.00
_cell.angle_beta   90.00
_cell.angle_gamma   90.00
#
_symmetry.space_group_name_H-M   'P 1'
#
loop_
_entity.id
_entity.type
_entity.pdbx_description
1 polymer ?
#
loop_
_entity_poly.entity_id
_entity_poly.type
_entity_poly.pdbx_seq_one_letter_code
_entity_poly.pdbx_strand_id
1 'polypeptide(L)'
;MTHDAKSCMERPRKLGARWTNKHIAPDEKIETFELDYDGKRDRWNGYDASTYARVVERYEARDEARRQHIKQQQLKKLEENNKNNSGSEGSDEDEDEDVLKLDEAKVDESKQMDFAKVRKRVRTTGGGSTGTVRNLRIREDTAKYLLNLDVNSAHYDPKTRSMREDPLPDRDPKEKFHGGDNQYRMSGQALEFRQLSIHAWEAFEKGQDIHMQAAPSQAELLFKNYKVIKEKLKSKTKETIMEKYGNAASEELPRELLLGQSEQQAEYDRAGGIIKGQESSLPRSKYEEDVCINKHTSVWGSWWKDHQWGYKCCKQMIRNTYCTGAAGTEAAEATSDLKISN
;
A
#
# COMPACT_ATOMS: atom_id res chain seq x y z
N MET A 1 -59.68 -23.56 42.34
CA MET A 1 -60.87 -24.18 41.70
C MET A 1 -60.80 -23.97 40.18
N THR A 2 -59.79 -24.52 39.51
CA THR A 2 -59.49 -24.27 38.09
C THR A 2 -60.34 -25.07 37.11
N HIS A 3 -61.08 -26.07 37.61
CA HIS A 3 -61.92 -26.96 36.83
C HIS A 3 -63.12 -27.48 37.66
N ASP A 4 -64.10 -28.04 36.95
CA ASP A 4 -65.29 -28.68 37.55
C ASP A 4 -65.05 -30.16 37.86
N ALA A 5 -65.90 -30.77 38.68
CA ALA A 5 -65.81 -32.18 39.04
C ALA A 5 -65.87 -33.15 37.82
N LYS A 6 -66.45 -32.72 36.70
CA LYS A 6 -66.53 -33.53 35.46
C LYS A 6 -65.25 -33.46 34.61
N SER A 7 -64.52 -32.34 34.67
CA SER A 7 -63.24 -32.14 33.96
C SER A 7 -62.02 -32.36 34.87
N CYS A 8 -62.25 -32.90 36.06
CA CYS A 8 -61.20 -33.23 37.02
C CYS A 8 -60.30 -34.33 36.45
N MET A 9 -58.99 -34.07 36.41
CA MET A 9 -57.98 -35.05 35.97
C MET A 9 -57.69 -36.11 37.04
N GLU A 10 -58.09 -35.84 38.28
CA GLU A 10 -57.94 -36.77 39.40
C GLU A 10 -59.00 -37.87 39.37
N ARG A 11 -58.63 -39.04 39.86
CA ARG A 11 -59.53 -40.20 39.87
C ARG A 11 -60.81 -39.89 40.67
N PRO A 12 -62.02 -40.14 40.12
CA PRO A 12 -63.28 -39.87 40.81
C PRO A 12 -63.36 -40.58 42.17
N ARG A 13 -63.66 -39.82 43.22
CA ARG A 13 -63.74 -40.32 44.61
C ARG A 13 -65.18 -40.66 44.98
N LYS A 14 -65.37 -41.77 45.71
CA LYS A 14 -66.69 -42.18 46.24
C LYS A 14 -67.28 -41.15 47.21
N LEU A 15 -66.44 -40.55 48.04
CA LEU A 15 -66.76 -39.40 48.88
C LEU A 15 -65.87 -38.23 48.42
N GLY A 16 -66.50 -37.16 47.95
CA GLY A 16 -65.79 -36.02 47.37
C GLY A 16 -64.96 -35.25 48.40
N ALA A 17 -63.94 -34.54 47.93
CA ALA A 17 -63.11 -33.67 48.77
C ALA A 17 -63.92 -32.58 49.48
N ARG A 18 -65.06 -32.16 48.91
CA ARG A 18 -66.03 -31.22 49.51
C ARG A 18 -66.57 -31.66 50.88
N TRP A 19 -66.68 -32.98 51.11
CA TRP A 19 -67.25 -33.54 52.34
C TRP A 19 -66.19 -34.05 53.31
N THR A 20 -64.99 -34.34 52.81
CA THR A 20 -63.93 -34.99 53.59
C THR A 20 -62.75 -34.07 53.89
N ASN A 21 -62.60 -32.94 53.19
CA ASN A 21 -61.51 -31.96 53.29
C ASN A 21 -60.09 -32.56 53.28
N LYS A 22 -59.93 -33.80 52.79
CA LYS A 22 -58.67 -34.54 52.73
C LYS A 22 -58.16 -34.56 51.29
N HIS A 23 -56.83 -34.44 51.13
CA HIS A 23 -56.13 -34.46 49.84
C HIS A 23 -56.69 -33.43 48.85
N ILE A 24 -56.53 -32.14 49.17
CA ILE A 24 -56.82 -31.01 48.29
C ILE A 24 -55.66 -30.85 47.31
N ALA A 25 -55.94 -30.88 46.00
CA ALA A 25 -54.92 -30.68 44.98
C ALA A 25 -54.51 -29.19 44.89
N PRO A 26 -53.26 -28.89 44.53
CA PRO A 26 -52.86 -27.52 44.22
C PRO A 26 -53.62 -26.99 42.99
N ASP A 27 -53.85 -25.68 42.93
CA ASP A 27 -54.50 -25.05 41.79
C ASP A 27 -53.57 -25.02 40.56
N GLU A 28 -54.13 -25.28 39.37
CA GLU A 28 -53.41 -25.31 38.10
C GLU A 28 -53.12 -23.89 37.56
N LYS A 29 -52.05 -23.74 36.80
CA LYS A 29 -51.76 -22.48 36.10
C LYS A 29 -52.38 -22.50 34.70
N ILE A 30 -53.33 -21.60 34.45
CA ILE A 30 -53.97 -21.45 33.13
C ILE A 30 -53.23 -20.36 32.36
N GLU A 31 -52.61 -20.72 31.24
CA GLU A 31 -51.91 -19.79 30.37
C GLU A 31 -52.57 -19.77 28.98
N THR A 32 -52.77 -18.57 28.44
CA THR A 32 -53.30 -18.36 27.09
C THR A 32 -52.20 -17.80 26.21
N PHE A 33 -51.90 -18.48 25.11
CA PHE A 33 -50.88 -18.08 24.15
C PHE A 33 -51.50 -17.82 22.78
N GLU A 34 -51.14 -16.70 22.18
CA GLU A 34 -51.40 -16.42 20.76
C GLU A 34 -50.15 -16.79 19.98
N LEU A 35 -50.22 -17.91 19.26
CA LEU A 35 -49.12 -18.43 18.44
C LEU A 35 -49.51 -18.48 16.97
N ASP A 36 -48.51 -18.32 16.10
CA ASP A 36 -48.64 -18.51 14.65
C ASP A 36 -48.94 -19.98 14.29
N TYR A 37 -49.20 -20.26 13.00
CA TYR A 37 -49.50 -21.61 12.51
C TYR A 37 -48.40 -22.62 12.86
N ASP A 38 -47.13 -22.22 12.65
CA ASP A 38 -45.96 -23.04 12.97
C ASP A 38 -45.75 -23.11 14.47
N GLY A 39 -45.94 -22.00 15.19
CA GLY A 39 -45.87 -21.97 16.65
C GLY A 39 -46.86 -22.94 17.30
N LYS A 40 -48.10 -23.07 16.81
CA LYS A 40 -49.08 -24.04 17.35
C LYS A 40 -48.71 -25.50 17.08
N ARG A 41 -47.91 -25.76 16.04
CA ARG A 41 -47.54 -27.11 15.59
C ARG A 41 -46.09 -27.46 15.90
N ASP A 42 -45.35 -26.55 16.53
CA ASP A 42 -43.98 -26.82 16.88
C ASP A 42 -43.94 -27.96 17.90
N ARG A 43 -43.29 -29.04 17.49
CA ARG A 43 -43.11 -30.25 18.30
C ARG A 43 -42.27 -29.97 19.55
N TRP A 44 -41.46 -28.92 19.50
CA TRP A 44 -40.59 -28.51 20.59
C TRP A 44 -41.21 -27.46 21.52
N ASN A 45 -42.52 -27.19 21.40
CA ASN A 45 -43.23 -26.39 22.38
C ASN A 45 -43.10 -26.98 23.78
N GLY A 46 -42.66 -26.16 24.73
CA GLY A 46 -42.42 -26.59 26.11
C GLY A 46 -41.14 -27.42 26.30
N TYR A 47 -40.24 -27.44 25.32
CA TYR A 47 -38.94 -28.11 25.46
C TYR A 47 -38.05 -27.36 26.46
N ASP A 48 -37.63 -28.06 27.51
CA ASP A 48 -36.64 -27.56 28.46
C ASP A 48 -35.22 -27.83 27.95
N ALA A 49 -34.47 -26.76 27.70
CA ALA A 49 -33.09 -26.81 27.21
C ALA A 49 -32.16 -27.61 28.13
N SER A 50 -32.46 -27.69 29.44
CA SER A 50 -31.66 -28.47 30.40
C SER A 50 -31.68 -29.97 30.09
N THR A 51 -32.77 -30.46 29.49
CA THR A 51 -32.94 -31.89 29.16
C THR A 51 -31.98 -32.36 28.06
N TYR A 52 -31.43 -31.43 27.26
CA TYR A 52 -30.43 -31.74 26.24
C TYR A 52 -29.13 -32.31 26.84
N ALA A 53 -28.84 -32.00 28.11
CA ALA A 53 -27.70 -32.57 28.83
C ALA A 53 -27.69 -34.11 28.80
N ARG A 54 -28.86 -34.76 28.90
CA ARG A 54 -28.98 -36.23 28.80
C ARG A 54 -28.55 -36.79 27.44
N VAL A 55 -28.70 -35.99 26.38
CA VAL A 55 -28.23 -36.38 25.04
C VAL A 55 -26.71 -36.29 25.01
N VAL A 56 -26.13 -35.20 25.52
CA VAL A 56 -24.68 -35.01 25.62
C VAL A 56 -24.03 -36.16 26.41
N GLU A 57 -24.53 -36.46 27.61
CA GLU A 57 -24.06 -37.57 28.46
C GLU A 57 -24.06 -38.91 27.72
N ARG A 58 -25.08 -39.17 26.91
CA ARG A 58 -25.18 -40.40 26.11
C ARG A 58 -24.10 -40.47 25.02
N TYR A 59 -23.80 -39.35 24.37
CA TYR A 59 -22.74 -39.28 23.36
C TYR A 59 -21.36 -39.41 24.02
N GLU A 60 -21.14 -38.75 25.16
CA GLU A 60 -19.90 -38.87 25.94
C GLU A 60 -19.63 -40.32 26.35
N ALA A 61 -20.64 -41.02 26.91
CA ALA A 61 -20.52 -42.44 27.28
C ALA A 61 -20.21 -43.34 26.07
N ARG A 62 -20.81 -43.05 24.90
CA ARG A 62 -20.51 -43.76 23.65
C ARG A 62 -19.07 -43.52 23.20
N ASP A 63 -18.58 -42.29 23.25
CA ASP A 63 -17.24 -41.93 22.82
C ASP A 63 -16.17 -42.47 23.79
N GLU A 64 -16.47 -42.55 25.09
CA GLU A 64 -15.66 -43.26 26.08
C GLU A 64 -15.56 -44.75 25.77
N ALA A 65 -16.69 -45.42 25.53
CA ALA A 65 -16.71 -46.83 25.14
C ALA A 65 -15.91 -47.07 23.84
N ARG A 66 -16.03 -46.18 22.85
CA ARG A 66 -15.26 -46.22 21.60
C ARG A 66 -13.76 -46.09 21.88
N ARG A 67 -13.35 -45.09 22.67
CA ARG A 67 -11.95 -44.88 23.06
C ARG A 67 -11.37 -46.09 23.81
N GLN A 68 -12.12 -46.66 24.75
CA GLN A 68 -11.70 -47.85 25.49
C GLN A 68 -11.55 -49.06 24.56
N HIS A 69 -12.50 -49.29 23.66
CA HIS A 69 -12.44 -50.37 22.69
C HIS A 69 -11.21 -50.27 21.77
N ILE A 70 -10.91 -49.07 21.27
CA ILE A 70 -9.74 -48.80 20.44
C ILE A 70 -8.44 -49.07 21.20
N LYS A 71 -8.33 -48.57 22.44
CA LYS A 71 -7.17 -48.82 23.31
C LYS A 71 -6.98 -50.32 23.59
N GLN A 72 -8.06 -51.04 23.85
CA GLN A 72 -8.01 -52.50 24.05
C GLN A 72 -7.57 -53.23 22.78
N GLN A 73 -8.01 -52.79 21.60
CA GLN A 73 -7.54 -53.35 20.33
C GLN A 73 -6.05 -53.08 20.09
N GLN A 74 -5.56 -51.88 20.41
CA GLN A 74 -4.12 -51.57 20.34
C GLN A 74 -3.30 -52.43 21.30
N LEU A 75 -3.75 -52.59 22.55
CA LEU A 75 -3.07 -53.46 23.52
C LEU A 75 -3.04 -54.92 23.06
N LYS A 76 -4.14 -55.45 22.51
CA LYS A 76 -4.17 -56.81 21.94
C LYS A 76 -3.18 -56.97 20.79
N LYS A 77 -3.08 -55.98 19.89
CA LYS A 77 -2.08 -56.00 18.80
C LYS A 77 -0.65 -55.97 19.33
N LEU A 78 -0.37 -55.15 20.35
CA LEU A 78 0.95 -55.12 21.00
C LEU A 78 1.27 -56.44 21.71
N GLU A 79 0.29 -57.08 22.36
CA GLU A 79 0.45 -58.40 22.96
C GLU A 79 0.67 -59.51 21.93
N GLU A 80 -0.04 -59.48 20.80
CA GLU A 80 0.16 -60.39 19.67
C GLU A 80 1.55 -60.19 19.03
N ASN A 81 1.98 -58.93 18.84
CA ASN A 81 3.31 -58.61 18.34
C ASN A 81 4.41 -59.05 19.32
N ASN A 82 4.24 -58.83 20.63
CA ASN A 82 5.19 -59.31 21.65
C ASN A 82 5.27 -60.84 21.72
N LYS A 83 4.15 -61.55 21.49
CA LYS A 83 4.15 -63.03 21.38
C LYS A 83 4.84 -63.51 20.09
N ASN A 84 4.72 -62.76 18.99
CA ASN A 84 5.38 -63.08 17.73
C ASN A 84 6.88 -62.70 17.74
N ASN A 85 7.30 -61.76 18.60
CA ASN A 85 8.70 -61.31 18.73
C ASN A 85 9.56 -62.21 19.65
N SER A 86 9.02 -63.29 20.22
CA SER A 86 9.83 -64.32 20.89
C SER A 86 10.49 -65.32 19.91
N GLY A 87 10.60 -64.95 18.62
CA GLY A 87 11.12 -65.84 17.59
C GLY A 87 11.41 -65.24 16.22
N SER A 88 11.78 -63.95 16.10
CA SER A 88 12.55 -63.43 14.94
C SER A 88 12.87 -61.94 15.15
N GLU A 89 14.16 -61.58 15.16
CA GLU A 89 14.61 -60.20 15.04
C GLU A 89 14.23 -59.62 13.66
N GLY A 90 13.82 -58.35 13.65
CA GLY A 90 13.96 -57.43 12.50
C GLY A 90 12.72 -57.16 11.67
N SER A 91 12.05 -56.02 11.90
CA SER A 91 11.85 -54.94 10.91
C SER A 91 10.94 -53.87 11.52
N ASP A 92 11.55 -52.80 12.03
CA ASP A 92 10.86 -51.53 12.30
C ASP A 92 10.50 -50.90 10.94
N GLU A 93 9.25 -51.05 10.54
CA GLU A 93 8.60 -50.10 9.63
C GLU A 93 7.45 -49.46 10.41
N ASP A 94 7.80 -48.38 11.12
CA ASP A 94 6.88 -47.42 11.71
C ASP A 94 6.07 -46.72 10.60
N GLU A 95 5.11 -47.42 10.00
CA GLU A 95 3.98 -46.82 9.26
C GLU A 95 2.70 -46.97 10.10
N ASP A 96 2.77 -46.61 11.39
CA ASP A 96 1.58 -46.32 12.19
C ASP A 96 1.04 -44.92 11.82
N GLU A 97 0.56 -44.78 10.58
CA GLU A 97 -0.36 -43.70 10.24
C GLU A 97 -1.67 -43.94 11.01
N ASP A 98 -1.81 -43.24 12.15
CA ASP A 98 -3.05 -42.79 12.78
C ASP A 98 -4.35 -43.40 12.19
N VAL A 99 -4.66 -44.66 12.51
CA VAL A 99 -5.96 -45.29 12.20
C VAL A 99 -7.14 -44.58 12.92
N LEU A 100 -6.83 -43.57 13.74
CA LEU A 100 -7.76 -42.67 14.41
C LEU A 100 -8.01 -41.34 13.68
N LYS A 101 -7.35 -41.10 12.55
CA LYS A 101 -7.65 -39.99 11.61
C LYS A 101 -8.30 -40.46 10.31
N LEU A 102 -8.78 -41.71 10.24
CA LEU A 102 -9.59 -42.23 9.14
C LEU A 102 -11.07 -41.84 9.29
N ASP A 103 -11.34 -40.59 9.68
CA ASP A 103 -12.61 -39.94 9.37
C ASP A 103 -12.57 -39.52 7.90
N GLU A 104 -13.12 -40.37 7.02
CA GLU A 104 -13.75 -40.11 5.70
C GLU A 104 -13.15 -39.09 4.69
N ALA A 105 -11.97 -38.48 4.88
CA ALA A 105 -11.54 -37.33 4.08
C ALA A 105 -10.13 -37.35 3.50
N LYS A 106 -9.32 -38.39 3.74
CA LYS A 106 -8.04 -38.59 3.01
C LYS A 106 -8.10 -39.85 2.18
N VAL A 107 -8.65 -39.72 0.97
CA VAL A 107 -8.37 -40.68 -0.10
C VAL A 107 -6.91 -40.47 -0.47
N ASP A 108 -6.06 -41.37 0.01
CA ASP A 108 -4.66 -41.55 -0.37
C ASP A 108 -4.47 -41.34 -1.89
N GLU A 109 -3.65 -40.36 -2.26
CA GLU A 109 -3.42 -39.93 -3.66
C GLU A 109 -2.78 -41.03 -4.52
N SER A 110 -2.19 -42.06 -3.89
CA SER A 110 -1.67 -43.25 -4.56
C SER A 110 -2.76 -44.01 -5.36
N LYS A 111 -4.03 -43.90 -4.96
CA LYS A 111 -5.18 -44.54 -5.64
C LYS A 111 -5.74 -43.76 -6.83
N GLN A 112 -5.15 -42.60 -7.17
CA GLN A 112 -5.57 -41.77 -8.31
C GLN A 112 -5.21 -42.41 -9.68
N MET A 113 -4.33 -43.44 -9.70
CA MET A 113 -3.90 -44.11 -10.93
C MET A 113 -4.87 -45.21 -11.45
N ASP A 114 -5.95 -45.50 -10.73
CA ASP A 114 -6.94 -46.55 -11.10
C ASP A 114 -8.06 -46.07 -12.05
N PHE A 115 -7.84 -45.02 -12.84
CA PHE A 115 -8.86 -44.44 -13.74
C PHE A 115 -9.30 -45.38 -14.89
N ALA A 116 -8.57 -46.48 -15.13
CA ALA A 116 -8.82 -47.41 -16.24
C ALA A 116 -9.79 -48.57 -15.92
N LYS A 117 -10.22 -48.75 -14.67
CA LYS A 117 -11.05 -49.91 -14.28
C LYS A 117 -12.48 -49.50 -13.96
N VAL A 118 -13.31 -49.45 -14.99
CA VAL A 118 -14.77 -49.23 -14.85
C VAL A 118 -15.40 -50.45 -14.16
N ARG A 119 -15.52 -50.43 -12.83
CA ARG A 119 -16.40 -51.35 -12.10
C ARG A 119 -17.81 -50.76 -12.07
N LYS A 120 -18.79 -51.60 -12.44
CA LYS A 120 -20.21 -51.27 -12.49
C LYS A 120 -20.68 -50.78 -11.11
N ARG A 121 -21.13 -49.52 -11.01
CA ARG A 121 -21.64 -48.91 -9.77
C ARG A 121 -22.86 -49.67 -9.26
N VAL A 122 -22.75 -50.23 -8.06
CA VAL A 122 -23.90 -50.72 -7.28
C VAL A 122 -24.32 -49.59 -6.34
N ARG A 123 -25.59 -49.17 -6.40
CA ARG A 123 -26.17 -48.25 -5.41
C ARG A 123 -26.42 -49.04 -4.13
N THR A 124 -25.66 -48.78 -3.07
CA THR A 124 -26.04 -49.21 -1.72
C THR A 124 -27.02 -48.20 -1.11
N THR A 125 -27.89 -48.68 -0.24
CA THR A 125 -28.96 -47.92 0.45
C THR A 125 -28.45 -46.93 1.51
N GLY A 126 -27.13 -46.83 1.70
CA GLY A 126 -26.48 -46.04 2.75
C GLY A 126 -25.81 -44.75 2.29
N GLY A 127 -26.16 -44.18 1.13
CA GLY A 127 -25.74 -42.82 0.72
C GLY A 127 -24.23 -42.59 0.51
N GLY A 128 -23.36 -43.55 0.82
CA GLY A 128 -21.93 -43.49 0.57
C GLY A 128 -21.64 -43.74 -0.90
N SER A 129 -21.48 -42.66 -1.68
CA SER A 129 -20.92 -42.76 -3.03
C SER A 129 -19.46 -43.21 -2.92
N THR A 130 -19.21 -44.51 -3.08
CA THR A 130 -17.85 -45.03 -3.24
C THR A 130 -17.27 -44.55 -4.58
N GLY A 131 -16.57 -43.41 -4.52
CA GLY A 131 -15.73 -42.85 -5.59
C GLY A 131 -16.44 -41.91 -6.59
N THR A 132 -15.85 -40.73 -6.78
CA THR A 132 -15.97 -39.79 -7.93
C THR A 132 -16.96 -38.61 -7.90
N VAL A 133 -17.57 -38.25 -6.77
CA VAL A 133 -18.14 -36.88 -6.63
C VAL A 133 -17.36 -36.15 -5.55
N ARG A 134 -16.11 -35.79 -5.85
CA ARG A 134 -15.41 -34.79 -5.05
C ARG A 134 -16.13 -33.46 -5.24
N ASN A 135 -16.39 -32.73 -4.17
CA ASN A 135 -16.88 -31.36 -4.30
C ASN A 135 -15.88 -30.59 -5.17
N LEU A 136 -16.35 -30.01 -6.28
CA LEU A 136 -15.49 -29.26 -7.21
C LEU A 136 -14.95 -27.96 -6.58
N ARG A 137 -15.51 -27.55 -5.44
CA ARG A 137 -15.03 -26.42 -4.66
C ARG A 137 -13.75 -26.83 -3.93
N ILE A 138 -12.67 -26.14 -4.28
CA ILE A 138 -11.39 -26.14 -3.57
C ILE A 138 -11.62 -25.58 -2.16
N ARG A 139 -11.14 -26.29 -1.13
CA ARG A 139 -11.39 -25.92 0.28
C ARG A 139 -10.40 -24.87 0.79
N GLU A 140 -9.22 -24.84 0.19
CA GLU A 140 -8.11 -23.95 0.47
C GLU A 140 -8.45 -22.51 0.05
N ASP A 141 -9.23 -22.36 -1.03
CA ASP A 141 -9.67 -21.06 -1.55
C ASP A 141 -10.92 -20.56 -0.81
N THR A 142 -10.70 -19.54 0.02
CA THR A 142 -11.79 -18.83 0.70
C THR A 142 -12.61 -18.03 -0.30
N ALA A 143 -13.94 -18.03 -0.14
CA ALA A 143 -14.80 -17.21 -0.98
C ALA A 143 -14.64 -15.72 -0.59
N LYS A 144 -14.72 -14.82 -1.56
CA LYS A 144 -14.47 -13.39 -1.35
C LYS A 144 -15.31 -12.79 -0.21
N TYR A 145 -16.61 -13.09 -0.15
CA TYR A 145 -17.53 -12.61 0.89
C TYR A 145 -17.32 -13.23 2.29
N LEU A 146 -16.42 -14.21 2.42
CA LEU A 146 -16.03 -14.78 3.71
C LEU A 146 -14.69 -14.22 4.22
N LEU A 147 -14.02 -13.37 3.42
CA LEU A 147 -12.79 -12.71 3.84
C LEU A 147 -13.04 -11.75 5.01
N ASN A 148 -14.18 -11.05 5.00
CA ASN A 148 -14.66 -10.22 6.09
C ASN A 148 -16.17 -10.48 6.29
N LEU A 149 -16.57 -10.83 7.52
CA LEU A 149 -17.97 -11.14 7.87
C LEU A 149 -18.74 -9.89 8.33
N ASP A 150 -18.05 -8.76 8.50
CA ASP A 150 -18.70 -7.50 8.85
C ASP A 150 -19.63 -7.06 7.72
N VAL A 151 -20.87 -6.73 8.08
CA VAL A 151 -21.93 -6.34 7.13
C VAL A 151 -21.56 -5.09 6.32
N ASN A 152 -20.76 -4.20 6.91
CA ASN A 152 -20.33 -2.93 6.32
C ASN A 152 -18.96 -3.02 5.62
N SER A 153 -18.45 -4.23 5.38
CA SER A 153 -17.23 -4.44 4.62
C SER A 153 -17.45 -4.22 3.11
N ALA A 154 -16.53 -4.69 2.27
CA ALA A 154 -16.64 -4.54 0.82
C ALA A 154 -17.86 -5.30 0.25
N HIS A 155 -18.62 -4.63 -0.61
CA HIS A 155 -19.78 -5.23 -1.26
C HIS A 155 -19.36 -6.33 -2.24
N TYR A 156 -19.95 -7.52 -2.07
CA TYR A 156 -19.85 -8.64 -2.98
C TYR A 156 -21.12 -8.76 -3.82
N ASP A 157 -21.00 -8.68 -5.15
CA ASP A 157 -22.11 -8.97 -6.06
C ASP A 157 -22.15 -10.48 -6.35
N PRO A 158 -23.15 -11.23 -5.84
CA PRO A 158 -23.24 -12.67 -6.04
C PRO A 158 -23.58 -13.08 -7.49
N LYS A 159 -24.11 -12.16 -8.31
CA LYS A 159 -24.47 -12.45 -9.70
C LYS A 159 -23.23 -12.54 -10.57
N THR A 160 -22.40 -11.50 -10.52
CA THR A 160 -21.14 -11.42 -11.27
C THR A 160 -19.96 -12.06 -10.53
N ARG A 161 -20.14 -12.39 -9.25
CA ARG A 161 -19.11 -12.92 -8.34
C ARG A 161 -17.91 -11.98 -8.18
N SER A 162 -18.15 -10.67 -8.32
CA SER A 162 -17.12 -9.65 -8.18
C SER A 162 -17.16 -8.98 -6.80
N MET A 163 -15.98 -8.64 -6.28
CA MET A 163 -15.81 -7.83 -5.08
C MET A 163 -14.92 -6.65 -5.47
N ARG A 164 -15.49 -5.44 -5.46
CA ARG A 164 -14.82 -4.30 -6.09
C ARG A 164 -13.73 -3.72 -5.21
N GLU A 165 -14.10 -3.40 -3.97
CA GLU A 165 -13.23 -2.83 -2.96
C GLU A 165 -12.50 -3.91 -2.17
N ASP A 166 -11.44 -3.52 -1.46
CA ASP A 166 -10.72 -4.39 -0.54
C ASP A 166 -11.57 -4.66 0.72
N PRO A 167 -11.87 -5.94 1.05
CA PRO A 167 -12.61 -6.27 2.27
C PRO A 167 -11.84 -6.00 3.57
N LEU A 168 -10.50 -5.86 3.51
CA LEU A 168 -9.62 -5.66 4.66
C LEU A 168 -8.62 -4.52 4.39
N PRO A 169 -9.06 -3.26 4.30
CA PRO A 169 -8.18 -2.14 3.91
C PRO A 169 -7.02 -1.92 4.90
N ASP A 170 -7.25 -2.09 6.20
CA ASP A 170 -6.28 -1.78 7.25
C ASP A 170 -5.16 -2.81 7.43
N ARG A 171 -5.28 -3.99 6.81
CA ARG A 171 -4.24 -5.03 6.90
C ARG A 171 -3.02 -4.69 6.03
N ASP A 172 -1.90 -5.33 6.32
CA ASP A 172 -0.69 -5.18 5.52
C ASP A 172 -0.85 -5.80 4.11
N PRO A 173 -0.53 -5.08 3.02
CA PRO A 173 -0.74 -5.57 1.65
C PRO A 173 -0.05 -6.88 1.29
N LYS A 174 1.03 -7.25 1.99
CA LYS A 174 1.78 -8.50 1.74
C LYS A 174 1.11 -9.74 2.33
N GLU A 175 0.31 -9.56 3.37
CA GLU A 175 -0.41 -10.64 4.04
C GLU A 175 -1.82 -10.83 3.48
N LYS A 176 -2.31 -9.86 2.69
CA LYS A 176 -3.62 -9.93 2.05
C LYS A 176 -3.61 -10.94 0.92
N PHE A 177 -4.52 -11.91 1.00
CA PHE A 177 -4.80 -12.82 -0.11
C PHE A 177 -5.51 -12.13 -1.28
N HIS A 178 -6.36 -11.13 -1.00
CA HIS A 178 -7.15 -10.41 -2.00
C HIS A 178 -7.23 -8.92 -1.66
N GLY A 179 -6.76 -8.05 -2.57
CA GLY A 179 -6.82 -6.58 -2.43
C GLY A 179 -7.98 -5.89 -3.17
N GLY A 180 -9.02 -6.65 -3.53
CA GLY A 180 -10.16 -6.15 -4.31
C GLY A 180 -9.93 -6.17 -5.83
N ASP A 181 -11.02 -6.37 -6.59
CA ASP A 181 -10.95 -6.51 -8.05
C ASP A 181 -10.48 -5.21 -8.74
N ASN A 182 -10.73 -4.03 -8.16
CA ASN A 182 -10.30 -2.74 -8.73
C ASN A 182 -8.77 -2.62 -8.82
N GLN A 183 -8.06 -3.11 -7.80
CA GLN A 183 -6.60 -3.06 -7.78
C GLN A 183 -6.00 -3.91 -8.91
N TYR A 184 -6.53 -5.13 -9.11
CA TYR A 184 -6.06 -6.02 -10.17
C TYR A 184 -6.40 -5.48 -11.57
N ARG A 185 -7.60 -4.89 -11.76
CA ARG A 185 -8.03 -4.31 -13.05
C ARG A 185 -7.10 -3.19 -13.55
N MET A 186 -6.53 -2.41 -12.63
CA MET A 186 -5.67 -1.27 -12.95
C MET A 186 -4.18 -1.59 -12.85
N SER A 187 -3.81 -2.87 -12.79
CA SER A 187 -2.42 -3.29 -12.60
C SER A 187 -1.82 -3.97 -13.85
N GLY A 188 -0.49 -4.08 -13.87
CA GLY A 188 0.24 -4.80 -14.92
C GLY A 188 0.16 -4.14 -16.29
N GLN A 189 0.01 -4.97 -17.33
CA GLN A 189 0.00 -4.56 -18.74
C GLN A 189 -1.16 -3.61 -19.11
N ALA A 190 -2.23 -3.58 -18.30
CA ALA A 190 -3.34 -2.66 -18.52
C ALA A 190 -2.88 -1.19 -18.44
N LEU A 191 -1.94 -0.87 -17.54
CA LEU A 191 -1.36 0.48 -17.42
C LEU A 191 -0.49 0.82 -18.62
N GLU A 192 0.33 -0.12 -19.09
CA GLU A 192 1.18 0.08 -20.26
C GLU A 192 0.34 0.27 -21.52
N PHE A 193 -0.69 -0.56 -21.70
CA PHE A 193 -1.65 -0.42 -22.80
C PHE A 193 -2.40 0.91 -22.74
N ARG A 194 -2.79 1.36 -21.54
CA ARG A 194 -3.40 2.69 -21.35
C ARG A 194 -2.45 3.82 -21.75
N GLN A 195 -1.19 3.77 -21.32
CA GLN A 195 -0.18 4.77 -21.69
C GLN A 195 0.06 4.80 -23.21
N LEU A 196 0.13 3.62 -23.84
CA LEU A 196 0.26 3.48 -25.27
C LEU A 196 -0.95 4.08 -26.00
N SER A 197 -2.15 3.81 -25.50
CA SER A 197 -3.41 4.35 -26.06
C SER A 197 -3.45 5.87 -25.99
N ILE A 198 -3.04 6.46 -24.85
CA ILE A 198 -2.92 7.91 -24.70
C ILE A 198 -1.90 8.47 -25.71
N HIS A 199 -0.74 7.85 -25.86
CA HIS A 199 0.26 8.26 -26.85
C HIS A 199 -0.27 8.20 -28.28
N ALA A 200 -1.04 7.15 -28.64
CA ALA A 200 -1.65 7.04 -29.96
C ALA A 200 -2.64 8.18 -30.23
N TRP A 201 -3.48 8.55 -29.24
CA TRP A 201 -4.40 9.69 -29.36
C TRP A 201 -3.66 11.02 -29.50
N GLU A 202 -2.65 11.27 -28.67
CA GLU A 202 -1.84 12.50 -28.76
C GLU A 202 -1.11 12.62 -30.11
N ALA A 203 -0.65 11.50 -30.67
CA ALA A 203 0.02 11.49 -31.96
C ALA A 203 -0.97 11.68 -33.12
N PHE A 204 -2.18 11.12 -33.00
CA PHE A 204 -3.27 11.34 -33.94
C PHE A 204 -3.70 12.81 -33.97
N GLU A 205 -3.83 13.47 -32.82
CA GLU A 205 -4.10 14.91 -32.74
C GLU A 205 -3.00 15.77 -33.37
N LYS A 206 -1.75 15.30 -33.34
CA LYS A 206 -0.60 15.94 -34.03
C LYS A 206 -0.55 15.63 -35.54
N GLY A 207 -1.47 14.84 -36.07
CA GLY A 207 -1.57 14.49 -37.49
C GLY A 207 -0.77 13.26 -37.90
N GLN A 208 -0.32 12.41 -36.96
CA GLN A 208 0.28 11.11 -37.28
C GLN A 208 -0.80 10.02 -37.32
N ASP A 209 -0.87 9.27 -38.42
CA ASP A 209 -1.80 8.15 -38.55
C ASP A 209 -1.32 6.93 -37.77
N ILE A 210 -1.56 6.93 -36.46
CA ILE A 210 -1.25 5.83 -35.55
C ILE A 210 -2.54 5.36 -34.89
N HIS A 211 -2.89 4.09 -35.09
CA HIS A 211 -4.11 3.53 -34.50
C HIS A 211 -3.82 2.19 -33.82
N MET A 212 -4.18 2.09 -32.54
CA MET A 212 -3.87 0.94 -31.70
C MET A 212 -4.46 -0.37 -32.18
N GLN A 213 -5.72 -0.36 -32.57
CA GLN A 213 -6.42 -1.57 -32.99
C GLN A 213 -6.17 -1.92 -34.47
N ALA A 214 -5.71 -0.96 -35.28
CA ALA A 214 -5.53 -1.18 -36.71
C ALA A 214 -4.10 -1.60 -37.03
N ALA A 215 -3.12 -0.95 -36.40
CA ALA A 215 -1.70 -1.26 -36.55
C ALA A 215 -0.99 -1.30 -35.18
N PRO A 216 -1.29 -2.31 -34.34
CA PRO A 216 -0.77 -2.40 -32.97
C PRO A 216 0.76 -2.47 -32.90
N SER A 217 1.39 -3.23 -33.81
CA SER A 217 2.84 -3.39 -33.86
C SER A 217 3.56 -2.09 -34.23
N GLN A 218 3.00 -1.33 -35.17
CA GLN A 218 3.50 0.00 -35.54
C GLN A 218 3.38 0.96 -34.35
N ALA A 219 2.22 1.00 -33.69
CA ALA A 219 2.00 1.85 -32.53
C ALA A 219 2.94 1.52 -31.37
N GLU A 220 3.18 0.23 -31.10
CA GLU A 220 4.12 -0.23 -30.08
C GLU A 220 5.57 0.17 -30.42
N LEU A 221 6.01 0.00 -31.67
CA LEU A 221 7.35 0.37 -32.12
C LEU A 221 7.57 1.87 -32.00
N LEU A 222 6.60 2.67 -32.43
CA LEU A 222 6.64 4.14 -32.29
C LEU A 222 6.66 4.55 -30.82
N PHE A 223 5.91 3.87 -29.95
CA PHE A 223 5.91 4.12 -28.51
C PHE A 223 7.26 3.77 -27.85
N LYS A 224 7.91 2.66 -28.26
CA LYS A 224 9.26 2.32 -27.80
C LYS A 224 10.27 3.39 -28.22
N ASN A 225 10.21 3.84 -29.48
CA ASN A 225 11.05 4.93 -29.97
C ASN A 225 10.79 6.22 -29.17
N TYR A 226 9.53 6.54 -28.91
CA TYR A 226 9.13 7.68 -28.08
C TYR A 226 9.71 7.58 -26.66
N LYS A 227 9.67 6.41 -26.00
CA LYS A 227 10.30 6.22 -24.67
C LYS A 227 11.79 6.52 -24.70
N VAL A 228 12.51 6.02 -25.70
CA VAL A 228 13.97 6.28 -25.86
C VAL A 228 14.23 7.77 -26.09
N ILE A 229 13.43 8.43 -26.94
CA ILE A 229 13.56 9.87 -27.20
C ILE A 229 13.23 10.67 -25.95
N LYS A 230 12.19 10.30 -25.20
CA LYS A 230 11.76 10.96 -23.96
C LYS A 230 12.86 10.92 -22.89
N GLU A 231 13.53 9.78 -22.70
CA GLU A 231 14.66 9.68 -21.76
C GLU A 231 15.84 10.55 -22.19
N LYS A 232 16.17 10.59 -23.49
CA LYS A 232 17.19 11.50 -24.03
C LYS A 232 16.81 12.98 -23.86
N LEU A 233 15.53 13.34 -23.97
CA LEU A 233 15.06 14.70 -23.71
C LEU A 233 15.10 15.04 -22.22
N LYS A 234 14.79 14.10 -21.33
CA LYS A 234 14.95 14.29 -19.88
C LYS A 234 16.41 14.53 -19.49
N SER A 235 17.36 13.79 -20.06
CA SER A 235 18.79 14.03 -19.78
C SER A 235 19.24 15.41 -20.27
N LYS A 236 18.89 15.78 -21.51
CA LYS A 236 19.19 17.11 -22.06
C LYS A 236 18.55 18.25 -21.27
N THR A 237 17.30 18.08 -20.83
CA THR A 237 16.63 19.09 -19.99
C THR A 237 17.31 19.20 -18.64
N LYS A 238 17.70 18.09 -18.01
CA LYS A 238 18.52 18.10 -16.79
C LYS A 238 19.86 18.82 -16.98
N GLU A 239 20.58 18.54 -18.07
CA GLU A 239 21.84 19.20 -18.43
C GLU A 239 21.65 20.70 -18.64
N THR A 240 20.66 21.11 -19.45
CA THR A 240 20.39 22.54 -19.70
C THR A 240 19.95 23.30 -18.45
N ILE A 241 19.21 22.65 -17.53
CA ILE A 241 18.89 23.22 -16.22
C ILE A 241 20.16 23.37 -15.39
N MET A 242 21.03 22.35 -15.40
CA MET A 242 22.30 22.36 -14.67
C MET A 242 23.26 23.44 -15.18
N GLU A 243 23.31 23.68 -16.50
CA GLU A 243 24.13 24.75 -17.09
C GLU A 243 23.60 26.14 -16.74
N LYS A 244 22.27 26.33 -16.72
CA LYS A 244 21.65 27.63 -16.46
C LYS A 244 21.66 28.03 -15.00
N TYR A 245 21.42 27.08 -14.11
CA TYR A 245 21.24 27.33 -12.68
C TYR A 245 22.39 26.81 -11.82
N GLY A 246 23.38 26.15 -12.43
CA GLY A 246 24.47 25.50 -11.71
C GLY A 246 24.00 24.26 -10.96
N ASN A 247 24.94 23.49 -10.45
CA ASN A 247 24.66 22.41 -9.52
C ASN A 247 25.07 22.88 -8.11
N ALA A 248 24.10 23.30 -7.31
CA ALA A 248 24.32 23.79 -5.95
C ALA A 248 25.01 22.77 -5.02
N ALA A 249 25.07 21.50 -5.41
CA ALA A 249 25.74 20.44 -4.66
C ALA A 249 27.21 20.20 -5.07
N SER A 250 27.70 20.77 -6.19
CA SER A 250 29.06 20.50 -6.67
C SER A 250 30.06 21.64 -6.50
N GLU A 251 29.59 22.87 -6.31
CA GLU A 251 30.48 23.98 -5.96
C GLU A 251 30.66 24.01 -4.44
N GLU A 252 31.87 23.67 -3.97
CA GLU A 252 32.31 24.04 -2.63
C GLU A 252 32.25 25.57 -2.55
N LEU A 253 31.18 26.09 -1.93
CA LEU A 253 31.04 27.52 -1.66
C LEU A 253 32.37 28.03 -1.10
N PRO A 254 32.92 29.14 -1.63
CA PRO A 254 34.19 29.65 -1.16
C PRO A 254 34.12 29.81 0.36
N ARG A 255 35.17 29.35 1.06
CA ARG A 255 35.19 29.22 2.53
C ARG A 255 34.80 30.51 3.25
N GLU A 256 35.02 31.66 2.59
CA GLU A 256 34.64 33.00 3.02
C GLU A 256 33.12 33.24 3.10
N LEU A 257 32.31 32.62 2.23
CA LEU A 257 30.84 32.69 2.31
C LEU A 257 30.27 31.69 3.31
N LEU A 258 30.96 30.58 3.54
CA LEU A 258 30.56 29.53 4.48
C LEU A 258 30.83 29.93 5.94
N LEU A 259 31.91 30.70 6.18
CA LEU A 259 32.26 31.27 7.49
C LEU A 259 31.95 32.77 7.63
N GLY A 260 31.49 33.41 6.56
CA GLY A 260 31.19 34.84 6.54
C GLY A 260 29.99 35.13 7.41
N GLN A 261 30.20 35.83 8.52
CA GLN A 261 29.11 36.38 9.31
C GLN A 261 28.40 37.46 8.47
N SER A 262 27.12 37.25 8.15
CA SER A 262 26.31 38.21 7.39
C SER A 262 25.92 39.45 8.18
N GLU A 263 26.20 39.44 9.49
CA GLU A 263 25.83 40.50 10.42
C GLU A 263 27.09 41.29 10.79
N GLN A 264 27.24 42.48 10.21
CA GLN A 264 28.14 43.49 10.76
C GLN A 264 27.48 44.04 12.04
N GLN A 265 28.04 43.74 13.21
CA GLN A 265 27.57 44.33 14.46
C GLN A 265 27.79 45.84 14.43
N ALA A 266 26.69 46.59 14.33
CA ALA A 266 26.69 48.04 14.51
C ALA A 266 26.29 48.36 15.95
N GLU A 267 27.22 48.94 16.71
CA GLU A 267 26.93 49.45 18.05
C GLU A 267 26.36 50.87 17.92
N TYR A 268 25.18 51.12 18.50
CA TYR A 268 24.54 52.44 18.49
C TYR A 268 24.63 53.10 19.87
N ASP A 269 24.91 54.39 19.89
CA ASP A 269 24.82 55.24 21.08
C ASP A 269 23.35 55.44 21.49
N ARG A 270 23.12 55.89 22.72
CA ARG A 270 21.77 56.14 23.28
C ARG A 270 20.97 57.18 22.49
N ALA A 271 21.65 58.01 21.70
CA ALA A 271 21.07 58.99 20.77
C ALA A 271 20.89 58.46 19.32
N GLY A 272 21.22 57.19 19.05
CA GLY A 272 21.07 56.54 17.75
C GLY A 272 22.25 56.73 16.77
N GLY A 273 23.37 57.31 17.22
CA GLY A 273 24.59 57.42 16.40
C GLY A 273 25.41 56.14 16.41
N ILE A 274 25.97 55.73 15.28
CA ILE A 274 26.76 54.49 15.16
C ILE A 274 28.17 54.73 15.73
N ILE A 275 28.60 53.92 16.71
CA ILE A 275 29.89 54.03 17.42
C ILE A 275 30.94 53.12 16.77
N LYS A 276 30.56 51.90 16.36
CA LYS A 276 31.45 50.91 15.74
C LYS A 276 30.69 50.08 14.71
N GLY A 277 31.41 49.63 13.67
CA GLY A 277 30.92 48.64 12.71
C GLY A 277 30.63 49.16 11.31
N GLN A 278 30.69 50.47 11.06
CA GLN A 278 30.54 51.02 9.71
C GLN A 278 31.86 51.65 9.26
N GLU A 279 32.48 51.09 8.21
CA GLU A 279 33.57 51.76 7.51
C GLU A 279 33.03 53.08 6.96
N SER A 280 33.64 54.20 7.33
CA SER A 280 33.24 55.52 6.85
C SER A 280 33.50 55.60 5.35
N SER A 281 32.46 55.45 4.53
CA SER A 281 32.56 55.75 3.11
C SER A 281 32.69 57.26 2.94
N LEU A 282 33.66 57.69 2.13
CA LEU A 282 33.80 59.11 1.79
C LEU A 282 32.55 59.55 1.02
N PRO A 283 31.84 60.61 1.46
CA PRO A 283 30.65 61.08 0.77
C PRO A 283 31.04 61.57 -0.64
N ARG A 284 30.48 60.93 -1.67
CA ARG A 284 30.60 61.41 -3.05
C ARG A 284 29.76 62.66 -3.23
N SER A 285 30.25 63.65 -3.98
CA SER A 285 29.44 64.83 -4.28
C SER A 285 28.29 64.52 -5.25
N LYS A 286 27.38 65.49 -5.45
CA LYS A 286 26.24 65.38 -6.38
C LYS A 286 26.67 65.18 -7.85
N TYR A 287 27.92 65.47 -8.17
CA TYR A 287 28.43 65.42 -9.54
C TYR A 287 29.21 64.11 -9.79
N GLU A 288 29.17 63.61 -11.01
CA GLU A 288 29.96 62.43 -11.40
C GLU A 288 31.46 62.78 -11.33
N GLU A 289 32.11 62.34 -10.25
CA GLU A 289 33.55 62.43 -10.06
C GLU A 289 34.26 61.32 -10.84
N ASP A 290 35.52 61.55 -11.22
CA ASP A 290 36.41 60.56 -11.84
C ASP A 290 35.97 59.96 -13.20
N VAL A 291 35.13 60.68 -13.96
CA VAL A 291 34.73 60.25 -15.31
C VAL A 291 35.89 60.37 -16.30
N CYS A 292 36.44 59.22 -16.67
CA CYS A 292 37.51 59.10 -17.65
C CYS A 292 36.93 58.92 -19.07
N ILE A 293 36.99 59.97 -19.88
CA ILE A 293 36.49 59.98 -21.26
C ILE A 293 37.53 59.33 -22.18
N ASN A 294 37.12 58.64 -23.26
CA ASN A 294 37.97 58.19 -24.38
C ASN A 294 39.29 57.47 -24.00
N LYS A 295 39.21 56.52 -23.05
CA LYS A 295 40.32 55.65 -22.58
C LYS A 295 41.49 56.40 -21.93
N HIS A 296 41.27 57.63 -21.43
CA HIS A 296 42.21 58.28 -20.53
C HIS A 296 42.19 57.61 -19.14
N THR A 297 43.30 57.66 -18.40
CA THR A 297 43.38 57.15 -17.01
C THR A 297 43.24 58.26 -15.96
N SER A 298 43.00 59.48 -16.41
CA SER A 298 42.90 60.68 -15.58
C SER A 298 41.81 61.60 -16.13
N VAL A 299 41.11 62.31 -15.27
CA VAL A 299 40.04 63.25 -15.65
C VAL A 299 40.62 64.45 -16.41
N TRP A 300 39.82 65.07 -17.27
CA TRP A 300 40.15 66.34 -17.91
C TRP A 300 40.38 67.44 -16.86
N GLY A 301 41.48 68.19 -16.97
CA GLY A 301 41.88 69.19 -15.98
C GLY A 301 42.81 68.65 -14.89
N SER A 302 43.20 67.38 -14.97
CA SER A 302 44.23 66.78 -14.10
C SER A 302 45.67 67.24 -14.42
N TRP A 303 45.86 67.99 -15.51
CA TRP A 303 47.15 68.55 -15.94
C TRP A 303 46.99 70.00 -16.39
N TRP A 304 47.97 70.85 -16.11
CA TRP A 304 47.97 72.27 -16.47
C TRP A 304 49.36 72.69 -16.96
N LYS A 305 49.43 73.34 -18.13
CA LYS A 305 50.65 73.95 -18.66
C LYS A 305 50.29 75.10 -19.61
N ASP A 306 51.03 76.20 -19.55
CA ASP A 306 50.91 77.37 -20.44
C ASP A 306 49.47 77.90 -20.65
N HIS A 307 48.76 78.13 -19.55
CA HIS A 307 47.36 78.60 -19.53
C HIS A 307 46.33 77.63 -20.14
N GLN A 308 46.69 76.35 -20.32
CA GLN A 308 45.80 75.32 -20.88
C GLN A 308 45.69 74.11 -19.95
N TRP A 309 44.45 73.61 -19.83
CA TRP A 309 44.12 72.38 -19.11
C TRP A 309 44.24 71.16 -20.03
N GLY A 310 44.66 70.03 -19.48
CA GLY A 310 44.82 68.78 -20.21
C GLY A 310 44.62 67.54 -19.35
N TYR A 311 44.90 66.39 -19.96
CA TYR A 311 44.90 65.08 -19.28
C TYR A 311 46.30 64.76 -18.73
N LYS A 312 46.40 64.31 -17.47
CA LYS A 312 47.68 63.90 -16.86
C LYS A 312 48.31 62.69 -17.56
N CYS A 313 47.50 61.76 -18.06
CA CYS A 313 47.98 60.50 -18.64
C CYS A 313 48.78 60.65 -19.94
N CYS A 314 48.43 61.61 -20.79
CA CYS A 314 49.08 61.81 -22.10
C CYS A 314 49.48 63.27 -22.39
N LYS A 315 49.30 64.17 -21.42
CA LYS A 315 49.56 65.63 -21.51
C LYS A 315 48.89 66.34 -22.69
N GLN A 316 47.84 65.76 -23.26
CA GLN A 316 47.07 66.38 -24.35
C GLN A 316 46.20 67.52 -23.80
N MET A 317 46.16 68.63 -24.53
CA MET A 317 45.45 69.87 -24.18
C MET A 317 44.11 70.04 -24.94
N ILE A 318 43.61 68.99 -25.59
CA ILE A 318 42.32 69.02 -26.31
C ILE A 318 41.34 68.06 -25.62
N ARG A 319 40.15 68.55 -25.28
CA ARG A 319 39.12 67.75 -24.61
C ARG A 319 38.52 66.74 -25.60
N ASN A 320 38.24 65.52 -25.14
CA ASN A 320 37.63 64.42 -25.92
C ASN A 320 38.52 63.80 -27.02
N THR A 321 39.83 64.03 -27.02
CA THR A 321 40.75 63.23 -27.86
C THR A 321 40.95 61.83 -27.29
N TYR A 322 41.42 60.89 -28.12
CA TYR A 322 41.82 59.56 -27.65
C TYR A 322 43.17 59.62 -26.95
N CYS A 323 43.31 58.85 -25.87
CA CYS A 323 44.56 58.74 -25.12
C CYS A 323 45.69 58.16 -25.98
N THR A 324 46.80 58.89 -26.09
CA THR A 324 48.02 58.44 -26.79
C THR A 324 49.03 57.75 -25.87
N GLY A 325 48.71 57.61 -24.57
CA GLY A 325 49.62 57.03 -23.56
C GLY A 325 50.96 57.76 -23.45
N ALA A 326 51.98 57.06 -22.93
CA ALA A 326 53.33 57.58 -22.73
C ALA A 326 54.05 57.98 -24.03
N ALA A 327 53.73 57.33 -25.16
CA ALA A 327 54.30 57.69 -26.46
C ALA A 327 53.92 59.13 -26.88
N GLY A 328 52.72 59.60 -26.50
CA GLY A 328 52.31 60.98 -26.78
C GLY A 328 53.07 62.01 -25.95
N THR A 329 53.47 61.68 -24.72
CA THR A 329 54.24 62.60 -23.87
C THR A 329 55.68 62.76 -24.37
N GLU A 330 56.31 61.66 -24.78
CA GLU A 330 57.67 61.68 -25.35
C GLU A 330 57.72 62.47 -26.67
N ALA A 331 56.72 62.27 -27.54
CA ALA A 331 56.61 63.04 -28.77
C ALA A 331 56.42 64.55 -28.50
N ALA A 332 55.60 64.91 -27.51
CA ALA A 332 55.40 66.32 -27.14
C ALA A 332 56.68 66.95 -26.57
N GLU A 333 57.42 66.23 -25.73
CA GLU A 333 58.70 66.69 -25.16
C GLU A 333 59.76 66.86 -26.26
N ALA A 334 59.90 65.89 -27.17
CA ALA A 334 60.78 66.00 -28.33
C ALA A 334 60.42 67.21 -29.21
N THR A 335 59.12 67.48 -29.41
CA THR A 335 58.69 68.68 -30.18
C THR A 335 58.98 69.99 -29.45
N SER A 336 58.92 70.02 -28.10
CA SER A 336 59.30 71.21 -27.35
C SER A 336 60.81 71.44 -27.36
N ASP A 337 61.60 70.38 -27.29
CA ASP A 337 63.06 70.48 -27.35
C ASP A 337 63.52 71.00 -28.71
N LEU A 338 62.88 70.55 -29.81
CA LEU A 338 63.11 71.07 -31.17
C LEU A 338 62.72 72.55 -31.35
N LYS A 339 61.77 73.06 -30.55
CA LYS A 339 61.34 74.46 -30.57
C LYS A 339 62.24 75.39 -29.74
N ILE A 340 63.06 74.82 -28.85
CA ILE A 340 64.05 75.57 -28.04
C ILE A 340 65.42 75.55 -28.74
N SER A 341 65.68 74.57 -29.62
CA SER A 341 66.92 74.45 -30.40
C SER A 341 66.93 75.23 -31.73
N ASN A 342 65.88 76.02 -32.02
CA ASN A 342 65.80 77.00 -33.10
C ASN A 342 65.51 78.37 -32.49
#